data_AF-A0A836VYS3-F1
#
_entry.id   AF-A0A836VYS3-F1
#
_cell.length_a   1.000
_cell.length_b   1.000
_cell.length_c   1.000
_cell.angle_alpha   90.00
_cell.angle_beta   90.00
_cell.angle_gamma   90.00
#
_symmetry.space_group_name_H-M   'P 1'
#
loop_
_entity.id
_entity.type
_entity.pdbx_description
1 polymer ?
#
loop_
_entity_poly.entity_id
_entity_poly.type
_entity_poly.pdbx_seq_one_letter_code
_entity_poly.pdbx_strand_id
1 'polypeptide(L)'
;MRPDKTLRYPGHARIFKAYKDLGLFREEKIVIDGKVVTPRQVLFQLLEPVLYDPEARDVGIIYIKARGRKAEVMVKLVDYYDAKAGFRAMERLTGFHTAIVLELAVKGEIEKGVIPIERALSGHRLLELTELRNWKIDWKVSQDNR
;
A
#
# COMPACT_ATOMS: atom_id res chain seq x y z
N MET A 1 -9.94 -7.26 16.59
CA MET A 1 -9.06 -7.11 15.41
C MET A 1 -8.66 -5.63 15.33
N ARG A 2 -7.36 -5.30 15.23
CA ARG A 2 -6.99 -3.90 14.97
C ARG A 2 -7.30 -3.59 13.51
N PRO A 3 -7.83 -2.41 13.18
CA PRO A 3 -8.07 -2.03 11.79
C PRO A 3 -6.74 -1.89 11.04
N ASP A 4 -6.78 -2.18 9.75
CA ASP A 4 -5.67 -1.86 8.84
C ASP A 4 -5.38 -0.37 8.87
N LYS A 5 -4.10 -0.02 8.81
CA LYS A 5 -3.64 1.37 8.90
C LYS A 5 -2.73 1.68 7.75
N THR A 6 -2.81 2.92 7.29
CA THR A 6 -1.94 3.45 6.25
C THR A 6 -0.86 4.33 6.87
N LEU A 7 0.39 4.15 6.44
CA LEU A 7 1.50 5.00 6.84
C LEU A 7 1.53 6.29 6.00
N ARG A 8 1.86 7.41 6.65
CA ARG A 8 2.05 8.72 6.03
C ARG A 8 3.20 9.45 6.71
N TYR A 9 3.84 10.35 5.98
CA TYR A 9 4.88 11.21 6.55
C TYR A 9 4.33 12.12 7.67
N PRO A 10 5.15 12.47 8.67
CA PRO A 10 4.77 13.40 9.73
C PRO A 10 4.18 14.68 9.15
N GLY A 11 3.08 15.17 9.74
CA GLY A 11 2.39 16.39 9.29
C GLY A 11 1.31 16.17 8.22
N HIS A 12 1.37 15.09 7.42
CA HIS A 12 0.38 14.81 6.36
C HIS A 12 -1.06 14.85 6.91
N ALA A 13 -1.33 14.13 8.00
CA ALA A 13 -2.68 14.06 8.58
C ALA A 13 -3.19 15.43 9.04
N ARG A 14 -2.32 16.29 9.56
CA ARG A 14 -2.68 17.65 10.01
C ARG A 14 -3.08 18.54 8.83
N ILE A 15 -2.31 18.49 7.74
CA ILE A 15 -2.58 19.26 6.52
C ILE A 15 -3.92 18.85 5.91
N PHE A 16 -4.12 17.55 5.70
CA PHE A 16 -5.37 17.05 5.10
C PHE A 16 -6.58 17.26 6.02
N LYS A 17 -6.40 17.23 7.34
CA LYS A 17 -7.45 17.61 8.28
C LYS A 17 -7.84 19.08 8.10
N ALA A 18 -6.88 20.00 7.97
CA ALA A 18 -7.19 21.42 7.73
C ALA A 18 -7.99 21.63 6.43
N TYR A 19 -7.64 20.95 5.34
CA TYR A 19 -8.42 20.99 4.09
C TYR A 19 -9.84 20.46 4.27
N LYS A 20 -9.99 19.35 5.01
CA LYS A 20 -11.30 18.77 5.32
C LYS A 20 -12.14 19.72 6.15
N ASP A 21 -11.58 20.28 7.22
CA ASP A 21 -12.27 21.17 8.17
C ASP A 21 -12.71 22.47 7.47
N LEU A 22 -11.93 22.96 6.50
CA LEU A 22 -12.29 24.08 5.62
C LEU A 22 -13.43 23.75 4.63
N GLY A 23 -13.80 22.47 4.50
CA GLY A 23 -14.85 22.01 3.60
C GLY A 23 -14.38 21.71 2.18
N LEU A 24 -13.06 21.64 1.92
CA LEU A 24 -12.53 21.37 0.57
C LEU A 24 -12.78 19.94 0.10
N PHE A 25 -13.26 19.03 0.96
CA PHE A 25 -13.59 17.65 0.57
C PHE A 25 -15.07 17.48 0.21
N ARG A 26 -15.87 18.54 0.34
CA ARG A 26 -17.30 18.54 0.08
C ARG A 26 -17.60 18.39 -1.41
N GLU A 27 -18.62 17.61 -1.72
CA GLU A 27 -19.16 17.44 -3.07
C GLU A 27 -20.33 18.40 -3.34
N GLU A 28 -20.87 19.03 -2.30
CA GLU A 28 -21.94 20.01 -2.43
C GLU A 28 -21.44 21.23 -3.23
N LYS A 29 -22.21 21.57 -4.27
CA LYS A 29 -21.90 22.69 -5.16
C LYS A 29 -22.09 24.02 -4.42
N ILE A 30 -21.19 24.96 -4.66
CA ILE A 30 -21.26 26.34 -4.19
C ILE A 30 -21.24 27.30 -5.38
N VAL A 31 -21.73 28.52 -5.18
CA VAL A 31 -21.70 29.59 -6.19
C VAL A 31 -20.68 30.63 -5.79
N ILE A 32 -19.73 30.92 -6.68
CA ILE A 32 -18.72 31.98 -6.54
C ILE A 32 -18.79 32.83 -7.81
N ASP A 33 -19.07 34.12 -7.69
CA ASP A 33 -19.20 35.05 -8.83
C ASP A 33 -20.14 34.53 -9.94
N GLY A 34 -21.27 33.94 -9.55
CA GLY A 34 -22.25 33.35 -10.48
C GLY A 34 -21.82 32.02 -11.11
N LYS A 35 -20.61 31.52 -10.83
CA LYS A 35 -20.12 30.23 -11.32
C LYS A 35 -20.35 29.14 -10.26
N VAL A 36 -20.86 28.01 -10.72
CA VAL A 36 -21.08 26.84 -9.86
C VAL A 36 -19.81 26.01 -9.82
N VAL A 37 -19.27 25.77 -8.63
CA VAL A 37 -18.05 24.99 -8.42
C VAL A 37 -18.23 23.94 -7.33
N THR A 38 -17.48 22.85 -7.42
CA THR A 38 -17.41 21.83 -6.37
C THR A 38 -16.09 21.99 -5.61
N PRO A 39 -16.09 22.27 -4.29
CA PRO A 39 -14.86 22.48 -3.51
C PRO A 39 -13.83 21.35 -3.71
N ARG A 40 -14.28 20.10 -3.71
CA ARG A 40 -13.43 18.93 -3.96
C ARG A 40 -12.77 18.96 -5.34
N GLN A 41 -13.49 19.35 -6.39
CA GLN A 41 -12.90 19.45 -7.73
C GLN A 41 -11.86 20.56 -7.79
N VAL A 42 -12.12 21.71 -7.16
CA VAL A 42 -11.15 22.80 -7.06
C VAL A 42 -9.89 22.33 -6.34
N LEU A 43 -10.03 21.64 -5.20
CA LEU A 43 -8.89 21.07 -4.48
C LEU A 43 -8.07 20.12 -5.36
N PHE A 44 -8.71 19.19 -6.08
CA PHE A 44 -8.00 18.26 -6.96
C PHE A 44 -7.24 18.98 -8.07
N GLN A 45 -7.88 19.94 -8.74
CA GLN A 45 -7.27 20.73 -9.81
C GLN A 45 -6.06 21.54 -9.32
N LEU A 46 -6.07 22.00 -8.07
CA LEU A 46 -4.94 22.72 -7.46
C LEU A 46 -3.83 21.78 -7.00
N LEU A 47 -4.16 20.60 -6.48
CA LEU A 47 -3.18 19.65 -5.96
C LEU A 47 -2.45 18.87 -7.06
N GLU A 48 -3.15 18.48 -8.12
CA GLU A 48 -2.61 17.65 -9.20
C GLU A 48 -1.27 18.17 -9.78
N PRO A 49 -1.15 19.43 -10.24
CA PRO A 49 0.12 19.92 -10.82
C PRO A 49 1.25 20.04 -9.79
N VAL A 50 0.93 20.14 -8.50
CA VAL A 50 1.92 20.26 -7.42
C VAL A 50 2.44 18.90 -6.98
N LEU A 51 1.60 17.87 -7.05
CA LEU A 51 1.91 16.51 -6.61
C LEU A 51 2.42 15.62 -7.75
N TYR A 52 2.22 16.01 -9.01
CA TYR A 52 2.67 15.24 -10.15
C TYR A 52 4.20 15.32 -10.28
N ASP A 53 4.86 14.17 -10.16
CA ASP A 53 6.28 14.01 -10.42
C ASP A 53 6.50 12.70 -11.23
N PRO A 54 6.84 12.79 -12.53
CA PRO A 54 7.07 11.63 -13.38
C PRO A 54 8.36 10.88 -12.98
N GLU A 55 9.33 11.57 -12.38
CA GLU A 55 10.61 11.01 -11.96
C GLU A 55 10.60 10.60 -10.47
N ALA A 56 9.42 10.61 -9.85
CA ALA A 56 9.24 10.31 -8.44
C ALA A 56 9.84 8.95 -8.08
N ARG A 57 10.82 8.98 -7.16
CA ARG A 57 11.37 7.80 -6.51
C ARG A 57 10.56 7.50 -5.26
N ASP A 58 9.77 6.44 -5.31
CA ASP A 58 8.85 6.06 -4.24
C ASP A 58 9.44 5.01 -3.29
N VAL A 59 8.70 4.80 -2.20
CA VAL A 59 8.97 3.78 -1.20
C VAL A 59 7.67 3.09 -0.83
N GLY A 60 7.68 1.76 -0.85
CA GLY A 60 6.58 0.92 -0.39
C GLY A 60 6.95 0.27 0.94
N ILE A 61 6.09 0.43 1.95
CA ILE A 61 6.30 -0.16 3.28
C ILE A 61 5.07 -0.96 3.66
N ILE A 62 5.27 -2.25 3.92
CA ILE A 62 4.28 -3.11 4.54
C ILE A 62 4.82 -3.51 5.91
N TYR A 63 4.02 -3.27 6.94
CA TYR A 63 4.36 -3.60 8.31
C TYR A 63 3.19 -4.32 8.97
N ILE A 64 3.43 -5.57 9.34
CA ILE A 64 2.45 -6.44 9.98
C ILE A 64 2.92 -6.74 11.38
N LYS A 65 2.03 -6.53 12.35
CA LYS A 65 2.24 -6.90 13.75
C LYS A 65 1.07 -7.77 14.22
N ALA A 66 1.34 -9.06 14.43
CA ALA A 66 0.37 -10.02 14.92
C ALA A 66 0.74 -10.45 16.34
N ARG A 67 -0.21 -10.38 17.28
CA ARG A 67 -0.01 -10.82 18.67
C ARG A 67 -0.98 -11.94 19.01
N GLY A 68 -0.43 -13.11 19.33
CA GLY A 68 -1.15 -14.23 19.91
C GLY A 68 -1.02 -14.27 21.44
N ARG A 69 -1.56 -15.32 22.07
CA ARG A 69 -1.50 -15.49 23.54
C ARG A 69 -0.09 -15.72 24.08
N LYS A 70 0.78 -16.37 23.30
CA LYS A 70 2.13 -16.80 23.73
C LYS A 70 3.27 -16.20 22.90
N ALA A 71 2.94 -15.50 21.82
CA ALA A 71 3.92 -15.02 20.85
C ALA A 71 3.44 -13.76 20.14
N GLU A 72 4.41 -12.97 19.70
CA GLU A 72 4.23 -11.83 18.83
C GLU A 72 5.08 -12.03 17.58
N VAL A 73 4.49 -11.79 16.41
CA VAL A 73 5.15 -11.85 15.11
C VAL A 73 5.14 -10.46 14.48
N MET A 74 6.30 -10.06 13.99
CA MET A 74 6.47 -8.85 13.21
C MET A 74 6.99 -9.23 11.83
N VAL A 75 6.37 -8.68 10.78
CA VAL A 75 6.83 -8.78 9.40
C VAL A 75 6.96 -7.37 8.85
N LYS A 76 8.11 -7.07 8.25
CA LYS A 76 8.42 -5.78 7.65
C LYS A 76 8.97 -6.03 6.24
N LEU A 77 8.28 -5.48 5.26
CA LEU A 77 8.74 -5.38 3.89
C LEU A 77 8.95 -3.91 3.57
N VAL A 78 10.15 -3.57 3.10
CA VAL A 78 10.44 -2.25 2.55
C VAL A 78 11.00 -2.42 1.15
N ASP A 79 10.35 -1.78 0.19
CA ASP A 79 10.83 -1.71 -1.19
C ASP A 79 11.03 -0.25 -1.59
N TYR A 80 12.04 -0.03 -2.43
CA TYR A 80 12.42 1.29 -2.92
C TYR A 80 12.43 1.28 -4.44
N TYR A 81 12.33 2.47 -5.03
CA TYR A 81 12.60 2.67 -6.45
C TYR A 81 13.90 1.99 -6.89
N ASP A 82 13.81 1.18 -7.95
CA ASP A 82 14.94 0.47 -8.56
C ASP A 82 15.48 1.27 -9.74
N ALA A 83 16.58 1.98 -9.53
CA ALA A 83 17.23 2.79 -10.56
C ALA A 83 17.85 1.97 -11.70
N LYS A 84 18.08 0.67 -11.54
CA LYS A 84 18.63 -0.18 -12.61
C LYS A 84 17.55 -0.63 -13.58
N ALA A 85 16.41 -1.08 -13.04
CA ALA A 85 15.29 -1.56 -13.83
C ALA A 85 14.30 -0.45 -14.22
N GLY A 86 14.38 0.71 -13.58
CA GLY A 86 13.48 1.85 -13.80
C GLY A 86 12.11 1.71 -13.15
N PHE A 87 11.89 0.71 -12.30
CA PHE A 87 10.61 0.47 -11.65
C PHE A 87 10.46 1.17 -10.31
N ARG A 88 9.28 1.73 -10.07
CA ARG A 88 8.81 2.21 -8.77
C ARG A 88 8.57 1.06 -7.81
N ALA A 89 8.74 1.30 -6.53
CA ALA A 89 8.43 0.34 -5.47
C ALA A 89 6.97 -0.14 -5.58
N MET A 90 6.03 0.77 -5.86
CA MET A 90 4.62 0.40 -5.97
C MET A 90 4.32 -0.50 -7.18
N GLU A 91 5.03 -0.28 -8.30
CA GLU A 91 4.92 -1.11 -9.50
C GLU A 91 5.46 -2.52 -9.23
N ARG A 92 6.62 -2.62 -8.57
CA ARG A 92 7.20 -3.91 -8.20
C ARG A 92 6.29 -4.67 -7.24
N LEU A 93 5.89 -4.04 -6.12
CA LEU A 93 5.06 -4.68 -5.09
C LEU A 93 3.73 -5.20 -5.64
N THR A 94 3.09 -4.44 -6.53
CA THR A 94 1.82 -4.85 -7.14
C THR A 94 2.06 -5.85 -8.27
N GLY A 95 2.83 -5.44 -9.27
CA GLY A 95 2.98 -6.19 -10.52
C GLY A 95 3.73 -7.50 -10.34
N PHE A 96 4.79 -7.53 -9.52
CA PHE A 96 5.54 -8.78 -9.31
C PHE A 96 4.73 -9.75 -8.47
N HIS A 97 3.96 -9.28 -7.49
CA HIS A 97 3.03 -10.13 -6.75
C HIS A 97 2.01 -10.78 -7.69
N THR A 98 1.37 -9.98 -8.56
CA THR A 98 0.45 -10.50 -9.57
C THR A 98 1.11 -11.52 -10.50
N ALA A 99 2.34 -11.25 -10.97
CA ALA A 99 3.07 -12.17 -11.84
C ALA A 99 3.37 -13.51 -11.15
N ILE A 100 3.78 -13.50 -9.88
CA ILE A 100 4.02 -14.71 -9.09
C ILE A 100 2.74 -15.54 -8.97
N VAL A 101 1.63 -14.91 -8.57
CA VAL A 101 0.35 -15.60 -8.40
C VAL A 101 -0.14 -16.20 -9.72
N LEU A 102 0.01 -15.46 -10.82
CA LEU A 102 -0.35 -15.95 -12.16
C LEU A 102 0.50 -17.16 -12.57
N GLU A 103 1.81 -17.11 -12.34
CA GLU A 103 2.71 -18.22 -12.66
C GLU A 103 2.31 -19.50 -11.93
N LEU A 104 2.03 -19.40 -10.63
CA LEU A 104 1.57 -20.53 -9.82
C LEU A 104 0.20 -21.06 -10.28
N ALA A 105 -0.73 -20.17 -10.64
CA ALA A 105 -2.02 -20.56 -11.16
C ALA A 105 -1.92 -21.33 -12.49
N VAL A 106 -1.07 -20.87 -13.40
CA VAL A 106 -0.83 -21.54 -14.70
C VAL A 106 -0.18 -22.92 -14.51
N LYS A 107 0.70 -23.07 -13.53
CA LYS A 107 1.32 -24.36 -13.15
C LYS A 107 0.35 -25.31 -12.44
N GLY A 108 -0.84 -24.85 -12.06
CA GLY A 108 -1.79 -25.64 -11.27
C GLY A 108 -1.41 -25.79 -9.80
N GLU A 109 -0.50 -24.95 -9.30
CA GLU A 109 -0.09 -24.92 -7.88
C GLU A 109 -1.09 -24.17 -6.99
N ILE A 110 -2.03 -23.43 -7.58
CA ILE A 110 -3.14 -22.74 -6.89
C ILE A 110 -4.47 -23.34 -7.36
N GLU A 111 -5.41 -23.50 -6.43
CA GLU A 111 -6.77 -24.00 -6.71
C GLU A 111 -7.52 -23.09 -7.70
N LYS A 112 -8.29 -23.71 -8.61
CA LYS A 112 -9.10 -22.98 -9.60
C LYS A 112 -10.36 -22.41 -8.94
N GLY A 113 -10.66 -21.15 -9.20
CA GLY A 113 -11.90 -20.50 -8.78
C GLY A 113 -11.69 -19.07 -8.28
N VAL A 114 -12.74 -18.47 -7.73
CA VAL A 114 -12.68 -17.16 -7.07
C VAL A 114 -12.33 -17.38 -5.60
N ILE A 115 -11.04 -17.40 -5.30
CA ILE A 115 -10.51 -17.76 -3.98
C ILE A 115 -9.65 -16.60 -3.46
N PRO A 116 -9.85 -16.14 -2.21
CA PRO A 116 -8.96 -15.14 -1.61
C PRO A 116 -7.50 -15.63 -1.56
N ILE A 117 -6.56 -14.74 -1.86
CA ILE A 117 -5.14 -15.12 -2.02
C ILE A 117 -4.56 -15.75 -0.75
N GLU A 118 -4.99 -15.30 0.43
CA GLU A 118 -4.56 -15.83 1.73
C GLU A 118 -5.00 -17.29 1.97
N ARG A 119 -5.99 -17.78 1.22
CA ARG A 119 -6.41 -19.18 1.22
C ARG A 119 -5.75 -19.97 0.08
N ALA A 120 -5.49 -19.31 -1.04
CA ALA A 120 -4.95 -19.92 -2.25
C ALA A 120 -3.43 -20.10 -2.19
N LEU A 121 -2.71 -19.26 -1.43
CA LEU A 121 -1.26 -19.24 -1.33
C LEU A 121 -0.83 -19.05 0.13
N SER A 122 -0.04 -19.98 0.67
CA SER A 122 0.50 -19.84 2.02
C SER A 122 1.57 -18.75 2.08
N GLY A 123 1.65 -18.04 3.21
CA GLY A 123 2.67 -17.01 3.42
C GLY A 123 4.09 -17.55 3.29
N HIS A 124 4.37 -18.76 3.77
CA HIS A 124 5.68 -19.41 3.62
C HIS A 124 6.05 -19.63 2.15
N ARG A 125 5.11 -20.12 1.34
CA ARG A 125 5.35 -20.33 -0.09
C ARG A 125 5.58 -19.01 -0.82
N LEU A 126 4.84 -17.96 -0.46
CA LEU A 126 5.11 -16.63 -1.01
C LEU A 126 6.52 -16.17 -0.65
N LEU A 127 6.96 -16.29 0.60
CA LEU A 127 8.30 -15.86 1.04
C LEU A 127 9.42 -16.50 0.21
N GLU A 128 9.35 -17.80 -0.05
CA GLU A 128 10.32 -18.52 -0.92
C GLU A 128 10.43 -17.88 -2.31
N LEU A 129 9.29 -17.48 -2.90
CA LEU A 129 9.24 -16.90 -4.24
C LEU A 129 9.68 -15.43 -4.27
N THR A 130 9.62 -14.74 -3.12
CA THR A 130 10.02 -13.33 -3.02
C THR A 130 11.54 -13.13 -2.96
N GLU A 131 12.30 -14.11 -2.47
CA GLU A 131 13.76 -14.08 -2.51
C GLU A 131 14.28 -13.98 -3.96
N LEU A 132 13.61 -14.68 -4.89
CA LEU A 132 13.90 -14.64 -6.33
C LEU A 132 13.67 -13.26 -6.97
N ARG A 133 12.92 -12.37 -6.30
CA ARG A 133 12.59 -11.02 -6.78
C ARG A 133 13.32 -9.91 -6.02
N ASN A 134 14.30 -10.29 -5.18
CA ASN A 134 15.13 -9.39 -4.40
C ASN A 134 14.32 -8.46 -3.46
N TRP A 135 13.19 -8.95 -2.94
CA TRP A 135 12.48 -8.26 -1.86
C TRP A 135 13.13 -8.58 -0.53
N LYS A 136 13.41 -7.53 0.26
CA LYS A 136 13.93 -7.67 1.61
C LYS A 136 12.77 -7.72 2.58
N ILE A 137 12.44 -8.92 3.04
CA ILE A 137 11.39 -9.16 4.04
C ILE A 137 12.06 -9.57 5.35
N ASP A 138 12.02 -8.67 6.33
CA ASP A 138 12.45 -8.95 7.69
C ASP A 138 11.26 -9.50 8.49
N TRP A 139 11.42 -10.64 9.14
CA TRP A 139 10.42 -11.14 10.08
C TRP A 139 11.05 -11.62 11.39
N LYS A 140 10.35 -11.43 12.50
CA LYS A 140 10.79 -11.81 13.85
C LYS A 140 9.64 -12.40 14.64
N VAL A 141 9.92 -13.44 15.41
CA VAL A 141 9.02 -14.03 16.39
C VAL A 141 9.60 -13.78 17.78
N SER A 142 8.83 -13.15 18.65
CA SER A 142 9.15 -13.02 20.06
C SER A 142 8.17 -13.88 20.85
N GLN A 143 8.67 -14.74 21.74
CA GLN A 143 7.82 -15.42 22.71
C GLN A 143 7.54 -14.48 23.89
N ASP A 144 6.29 -14.44 24.37
CA ASP A 144 5.93 -13.73 25.60
C ASP A 144 6.27 -14.67 26.76
N ASN A 145 7.45 -14.50 27.35
CA ASN A 145 7.99 -15.37 28.41
C ASN A 145 7.35 -15.02 29.77
N ARG A 146 6.02 -15.01 29.83
CA ARG A 146 5.23 -14.85 31.06
C ARG A 146 4.65 -16.16 31.53
#